data_AF-A0A7W0QMR8-F1
#
_entry.id   AF-A0A7W0QMR8-F1
#
_cell.length_a   1.000
_cell.length_b   1.000
_cell.length_c   1.000
_cell.angle_alpha   90.00
_cell.angle_beta   90.00
_cell.angle_gamma   90.00
#
_symmetry.space_group_name_H-M   'P 1'
#
loop_
_entity.id
_entity.type
_entity.pdbx_description
1 polymer ?
#
loop_
_entity_poly.entity_id
_entity_poly.type
_entity_poly.pdbx_seq_one_letter_code
_entity_poly.pdbx_strand_id
1 'polypeptide(L)'
;MDQGQFIRHRARPEWGIGQILRRADDRIDVQFQHALVTLRLSIAAAFIESVSKSEAVAAGVAVKAVRKTAARKTPAKKRAVEPEEPEEAEADDEADD
;
A
#
# COMPACT_ATOMS: atom_id res chain seq x y z
N MET A 1 -16.76 -8.51 16.37
CA MET A 1 -15.61 -7.65 16.06
C MET A 1 -14.63 -8.52 15.31
N ASP A 2 -14.45 -8.22 14.04
CA ASP A 2 -13.88 -9.17 13.09
C ASP A 2 -12.65 -8.55 12.42
N GLN A 3 -11.71 -9.39 11.98
CA GLN A 3 -10.53 -8.89 11.27
C GLN A 3 -10.96 -8.13 10.02
N GLY A 4 -10.32 -6.99 9.76
CA GLY A 4 -10.67 -6.09 8.67
C GLY A 4 -11.79 -5.09 8.99
N GLN A 5 -12.39 -5.16 10.19
CA GLN A 5 -13.37 -4.17 10.64
C GLN A 5 -12.70 -2.85 11.03
N PHE A 6 -13.42 -1.74 10.82
CA PHE A 6 -13.00 -0.41 11.23
C PHE A 6 -13.61 -0.06 12.57
N ILE A 7 -12.81 0.53 13.44
CA ILE A 7 -13.20 0.91 14.79
C ILE A 7 -12.67 2.30 15.13
N ARG A 8 -13.40 3.02 15.98
CA ARG A 8 -13.00 4.32 16.52
C ARG A 8 -12.93 4.25 18.03
N HIS A 9 -11.87 4.80 18.63
CA HIS A 9 -11.73 4.86 20.07
C HIS A 9 -12.39 6.13 20.64
N ARG A 10 -13.49 6.00 21.38
CA ARG A 10 -14.28 7.13 21.92
C ARG A 10 -13.49 7.96 22.93
N ALA A 11 -12.70 7.31 23.78
CA ALA A 11 -11.90 8.01 24.80
C ALA A 11 -10.61 8.65 24.23
N ARG A 12 -10.23 8.32 22.99
CA ARG A 12 -9.04 8.89 22.32
C ARG A 12 -9.38 9.22 20.86
N PRO A 13 -10.15 10.30 20.63
CA PRO A 13 -10.56 10.68 19.28
C PRO A 13 -9.37 11.06 18.39
N GLU A 14 -8.26 11.51 18.98
CA GLU A 14 -7.00 11.84 18.29
C GLU A 14 -6.39 10.64 17.53
N TRP A 15 -6.72 9.40 17.91
CA TRP A 15 -6.26 8.21 17.21
C TRP A 15 -6.96 7.98 15.87
N GLY A 16 -8.13 8.62 15.69
CA GLY A 16 -8.96 8.47 14.50
C GLY A 16 -9.61 7.09 14.39
N ILE A 17 -9.90 6.71 13.14
CA ILE A 17 -10.45 5.40 12.81
C ILE A 17 -9.28 4.45 12.50
N GLY A 18 -9.28 3.29 13.16
CA GLY A 18 -8.31 2.23 12.95
C GLY A 18 -8.92 0.97 12.34
N GLN A 19 -8.10 0.16 11.70
CA GLN A 19 -8.50 -1.13 11.13
C GLN A 19 -7.96 -2.28 11.99
N ILE A 20 -8.81 -3.23 12.34
CA ILE A 20 -8.38 -4.46 13.05
C ILE A 20 -7.57 -5.32 12.08
N LEU A 21 -6.27 -5.49 12.34
CA LEU A 21 -5.40 -6.37 11.57
C LEU A 21 -5.46 -7.79 12.11
N ARG A 22 -5.34 -7.94 13.43
CA ARG A 22 -5.29 -9.23 14.11
C ARG A 22 -6.24 -9.27 15.28
N ARG A 23 -6.89 -10.42 15.46
CA ARG A 23 -7.72 -10.74 16.62
C ARG A 23 -7.17 -11.99 17.30
N ALA A 24 -6.93 -11.88 18.59
CA ALA A 24 -6.70 -12.97 19.53
C ALA A 24 -7.86 -12.99 20.55
N ASP A 25 -7.94 -14.01 21.39
CA ASP A 25 -9.05 -14.18 22.35
C ASP A 25 -9.31 -12.96 23.25
N ASP A 26 -8.27 -12.41 23.90
CA ASP A 26 -8.39 -11.23 24.81
C ASP A 26 -7.80 -9.94 24.20
N ARG A 27 -7.24 -9.97 22.99
CA ARG A 27 -6.52 -8.82 22.43
C ARG A 27 -6.78 -8.63 20.94
N ILE A 28 -6.75 -7.38 20.49
CA ILE A 28 -6.80 -7.01 19.08
C ILE A 28 -5.64 -6.09 18.74
N ASP A 29 -5.06 -6.28 17.56
CA ASP A 29 -4.08 -5.37 16.97
C ASP A 29 -4.78 -4.49 15.95
N VAL A 30 -4.74 -3.18 16.19
CA VAL A 30 -5.47 -2.19 15.43
C VAL A 30 -4.47 -1.22 14.80
N GLN A 31 -4.51 -1.12 13.47
CA GLN A 31 -3.72 -0.13 12.74
C GLN A 31 -4.51 1.17 12.68
N PHE A 32 -4.10 2.14 13.50
CA PHE A 32 -4.55 3.52 13.38
C PHE A 32 -3.67 4.28 12.39
N GLN A 33 -4.10 5.48 11.97
CA GLN A 33 -3.29 6.34 11.09
C GLN A 33 -1.94 6.72 11.72
N HIS A 34 -1.90 6.88 13.04
CA HIS A 34 -0.71 7.34 13.75
C HIS A 34 0.24 6.19 14.15
N ALA A 35 -0.29 5.00 14.51
CA ALA A 35 0.49 3.87 14.96
C ALA A 35 -0.31 2.55 14.93
N LEU A 36 0.41 1.43 15.06
CA LEU A 36 -0.17 0.12 15.38
C LEU A 36 -0.33 0.01 16.90
N VAL A 37 -1.55 -0.24 17.37
CA VAL A 37 -1.87 -0.31 18.79
C VAL A 37 -2.54 -1.64 19.11
N THR A 38 -1.99 -2.34 20.10
CA THR A 38 -2.60 -3.55 20.67
C THR A 38 -3.53 -3.18 21.82
N LEU A 39 -4.80 -3.54 21.73
CA LEU A 39 -5.82 -3.26 22.74
C LEU A 39 -6.34 -4.55 23.37
N ARG A 40 -6.53 -4.53 24.69
CA ARG A 40 -7.21 -5.61 25.43
C ARG A 40 -8.72 -5.50 25.23
N LEU A 41 -9.35 -6.55 24.72
CA LEU A 41 -10.79 -6.58 24.42
C LEU A 41 -11.63 -6.27 25.65
N SER A 42 -11.27 -6.87 26.80
CA SER A 42 -11.98 -6.72 28.07
C SER A 42 -12.12 -5.28 28.55
N ILE A 43 -11.17 -4.41 28.20
CA ILE A 43 -11.17 -2.98 28.57
C ILE A 43 -11.66 -2.13 27.40
N ALA A 44 -11.14 -2.43 26.20
CA ALA A 44 -11.40 -1.64 25.02
C ALA A 44 -12.87 -1.70 24.61
N ALA A 45 -13.55 -2.85 24.74
CA ALA A 45 -14.93 -3.03 24.28
C ALA A 45 -15.92 -1.95 24.75
N ALA A 46 -15.69 -1.33 25.93
CA ALA A 46 -16.50 -0.22 26.43
C ALA A 46 -16.25 1.12 25.72
N PHE A 47 -15.08 1.29 25.09
CA PHE A 47 -14.60 2.53 24.50
C PHE A 47 -14.41 2.48 22.97
N ILE A 48 -14.57 1.31 22.33
CA ILE A 48 -14.50 1.19 20.87
C ILE A 48 -15.90 1.17 20.26
N GLU A 49 -16.05 1.95 19.20
CA GLU A 49 -17.26 2.00 18.38
C GLU A 49 -16.94 1.38 17.02
N SER A 50 -17.74 0.41 16.59
CA SER A 50 -17.62 -0.19 15.26
C SER A 50 -18.12 0.78 14.20
N VAL A 51 -17.28 1.08 13.22
CA VAL A 51 -17.54 2.05 12.18
C VAL A 51 -17.74 1.35 10.84
N SER A 52 -18.71 1.83 10.05
CA SER A 52 -18.94 1.28 8.71
C SER A 52 -17.81 1.64 7.76
N LYS A 53 -17.59 0.79 6.75
CA LYS A 53 -16.56 1.02 5.72
C LYS A 53 -16.71 2.37 5.02
N SER A 54 -17.95 2.81 4.76
CA SER A 54 -18.23 4.11 4.15
C SER A 54 -17.76 5.28 5.01
N GLU A 55 -17.90 5.18 6.34
CA GLU A 55 -17.43 6.21 7.26
C GLU A 55 -15.91 6.19 7.43
N ALA A 56 -15.29 5.00 7.43
CA ALA A 56 -13.83 4.89 7.43
C ALA A 56 -13.20 5.55 6.19
N VAL A 57 -13.83 5.38 5.02
CA VAL A 57 -13.40 6.03 3.77
C VAL A 57 -13.60 7.54 3.83
N ALA A 58 -14.74 8.01 4.37
CA ALA A 58 -15.00 9.44 4.56
C ALA A 58 -13.99 10.11 5.50
N ALA A 59 -13.51 9.38 6.52
CA ALA A 59 -12.45 9.83 7.42
C ALA A 59 -11.02 9.72 6.84
N GLY A 60 -10.87 9.33 5.58
CA GLY A 60 -9.56 9.21 4.93
C GLY A 60 -8.73 8.00 5.38
N VAL A 61 -9.34 6.98 5.97
CA VAL A 61 -8.66 5.70 6.19
C VAL A 61 -8.49 5.02 4.84
N ALA A 62 -7.24 4.94 4.38
CA ALA A 62 -6.88 4.29 3.13
C ALA A 62 -7.14 2.79 3.23
N VAL A 63 -8.39 2.38 2.95
CA VAL A 63 -8.69 0.98 2.68
C VAL A 63 -7.91 0.66 1.42
N LYS A 64 -6.86 -0.15 1.55
CA LYS A 64 -6.02 -0.59 0.43
C LYS A 64 -6.90 -1.43 -0.49
N ALA A 65 -7.68 -0.76 -1.33
CA ALA A 65 -8.34 -1.38 -2.46
C ALA A 65 -7.20 -1.93 -3.29
N VAL A 66 -7.07 -3.26 -3.34
CA VAL A 66 -6.32 -3.94 -4.40
C VAL A 66 -6.96 -3.50 -5.71
N ARG A 67 -6.51 -2.35 -6.22
CA ARG A 67 -6.66 -2.02 -7.62
C ARG A 67 -5.68 -2.95 -8.31
N LYS A 68 -6.17 -4.13 -8.74
CA LYS A 68 -5.57 -4.84 -9.86
C LYS A 68 -5.65 -3.87 -11.04
N THR A 69 -4.69 -2.97 -11.18
CA THR A 69 -4.42 -2.27 -12.43
C THR A 69 -3.88 -3.33 -13.38
N ALA A 70 -4.80 -4.01 -14.05
CA ALA A 70 -4.50 -4.76 -15.26
C ALA A 70 -3.84 -3.77 -16.23
N ALA A 71 -2.53 -3.93 -16.41
CA ALA A 71 -1.72 -3.13 -17.31
C ALA A 71 -2.30 -3.26 -18.73
N ARG A 72 -3.01 -2.23 -19.18
CA ARG A 72 -3.29 -2.03 -20.62
C ARG A 72 -1.95 -1.72 -21.27
N LYS A 73 -1.37 -2.69 -21.98
CA LYS A 73 -0.22 -2.48 -22.85
C LYS A 73 -0.63 -2.81 -24.29
N THR A 74 -0.99 -1.78 -25.05
CA THR A 74 -1.00 -1.74 -26.51
C THR A 74 -1.02 -0.27 -26.95
N PRO A 75 -0.56 0.11 -28.16
CA PRO A 75 0.43 -0.52 -29.04
C PRO A 75 1.60 0.44 -29.37
N ALA A 76 2.83 -0.09 -29.51
CA ALA A 76 3.95 0.67 -30.05
C ALA A 76 3.78 0.83 -31.57
N LYS A 77 3.62 2.07 -32.04
CA LYS A 77 3.69 2.43 -33.45
C LYS A 77 4.68 3.57 -33.63
N LYS A 78 5.44 3.48 -34.73
CA LYS A 78 6.50 4.36 -35.25
C LYS A 78 7.89 3.93 -34.75
N ARG A 79 8.89 3.74 -35.60
CA ARG A 79 9.13 4.29 -36.95
C ARG A 79 10.09 3.35 -37.69
N ALA A 80 9.79 3.10 -38.96
CA ALA A 80 10.75 2.61 -39.93
C ALA A 80 11.75 3.71 -40.27
N VAL A 81 13.03 3.35 -40.41
CA VAL A 81 13.93 3.83 -41.48
C VAL A 81 15.11 2.86 -41.58
N GLU A 82 15.56 2.72 -42.81
CA GLU A 82 16.30 1.65 -43.46
C GLU A 82 17.82 1.62 -43.17
N PRO A 83 18.55 0.62 -43.71
CA PRO A 83 19.87 0.13 -43.28
C PRO A 83 21.04 0.75 -44.04
N GLU A 84 22.26 0.63 -43.49
CA GLU A 84 23.53 0.50 -44.24
C GLU A 84 24.64 0.01 -43.29
N GLU A 85 25.13 -1.21 -43.54
CA GLU A 85 26.53 -1.61 -43.32
C GLU A 85 27.40 -1.00 -44.44
N PRO A 86 28.74 -1.13 -44.49
CA PRO A 86 29.78 -1.32 -43.46
C PRO A 86 30.94 -0.28 -43.65
N GLU A 87 31.90 -0.14 -42.72
CA GLU A 87 33.30 0.07 -43.13
C GLU A 87 34.30 -0.20 -42.01
N GLU A 88 35.38 -0.85 -42.42
CA GLU A 88 36.58 -1.23 -41.69
C GLU A 88 37.38 0.00 -41.20
N ALA A 89 38.11 -0.17 -40.09
CA ALA A 89 39.36 0.53 -39.88
C ALA A 89 40.27 -0.36 -39.01
N GLU A 90 41.17 -1.05 -39.71
CA GLU A 90 42.42 -1.59 -39.18
C GLU A 90 43.37 -0.46 -38.74
N ALA A 91 44.42 -0.87 -38.00
CA ALA A 91 45.61 -0.11 -37.57
C ALA A 91 45.36 0.91 -36.44
N ASP A 92 46.21 1.07 -35.45
CA ASP A 92 47.68 1.07 -35.42
C ASP A 92 48.06 0.86 -33.94
N ASP A 93 48.89 -0.14 -33.60
CA ASP A 93 50.33 0.01 -33.35
C ASP A 93 50.70 0.88 -32.13
N GLU A 94 51.83 0.49 -31.55
CA GLU A 94 52.68 1.23 -30.64
C GLU A 94 52.55 0.99 -29.12
N ALA A 95 53.75 0.76 -28.59
CA ALA A 95 54.13 0.19 -27.33
C ALA A 95 54.57 1.29 -26.33
N ASP A 96 55.20 0.82 -25.24
CA ASP A 96 56.16 1.54 -24.37
C ASP A 96 55.59 2.32 -23.16
N ASP A 97 55.69 1.75 -21.95
CA ASP A 97 56.83 1.85 -20.99
C ASP A 97 56.54 1.01 -19.73
#